data_AF-A0A1C6IN58-F1
#
_entry.id   AF-A0A1C6IN58-F1
#
_cell.length_a   1.000
_cell.length_b   1.000
_cell.length_c   1.000
_cell.angle_alpha   90.00
_cell.angle_beta   90.00
_cell.angle_gamma   90.00
#
_symmetry.space_group_name_H-M   'P 1'
#
loop_
_entity.id
_entity.type
_entity.pdbx_description
1 polymer ?
#
loop_
_entity_poly.entity_id
_entity_poly.type
_entity_poly.pdbx_seq_one_letter_code
_entity_poly.pdbx_strand_id
1 'polypeptide(L)'
;MKSEIVLEMLKNNEIEELRCILEKEVYKNAMKDKDEKSRYSAMQRFFRFSKNEIRECAKKPCKDIEYNGKLYNSFVDGMCFALTTESIGTMESYDNSKNDYFNVKYFIDFSGSMEELDLNSVLAQAKSKGYKFKKSELYEDTLYFLHYKNNYYKIALLDKAYSIINDNGKCEIYCSGRKNSILLIKNDIGIAGICPIIIKGDIANKIIIEN
;
A
#
# COMPACT_ATOMS: atom_id res chain seq x y z
N MET A 1 -4.13 24.09 -10.23
CA MET A 1 -5.28 25.00 -10.35
C MET A 1 -4.78 26.41 -10.06
N LYS A 2 -5.38 27.43 -10.67
CA LYS A 2 -4.98 28.81 -10.41
C LYS A 2 -5.73 29.37 -9.20
N SER A 3 -5.08 30.23 -8.43
CA SER A 3 -5.64 30.82 -7.20
C SER A 3 -6.91 31.64 -7.44
N GLU A 4 -7.07 32.22 -8.63
CA GLU A 4 -8.28 32.98 -8.98
C GLU A 4 -9.53 32.09 -9.01
N ILE A 5 -9.42 30.87 -9.54
CA ILE A 5 -10.52 29.89 -9.63
C ILE A 5 -10.95 29.43 -8.23
N VAL A 6 -9.98 29.19 -7.33
CA VAL A 6 -10.25 28.84 -5.92
C VAL A 6 -11.01 29.97 -5.23
N LEU A 7 -10.58 31.21 -5.42
CA LEU A 7 -11.21 32.37 -4.79
C LEU A 7 -12.63 32.60 -5.31
N GLU A 8 -12.87 32.36 -6.61
CA GLU A 8 -14.19 32.47 -7.24
C GLU A 8 -15.17 31.44 -6.68
N MET A 9 -14.78 30.16 -6.62
CA MET A 9 -15.62 29.10 -6.05
C MET A 9 -15.90 29.32 -4.55
N LEU A 10 -14.93 29.84 -3.79
CA LEU A 10 -15.14 30.22 -2.39
C LEU A 10 -16.16 31.37 -2.26
N LYS A 11 -16.11 32.38 -3.13
CA LYS A 11 -17.08 33.49 -3.14
C LYS A 11 -18.49 33.03 -3.53
N ASN A 12 -18.59 32.04 -4.41
CA ASN A 12 -19.86 31.45 -4.85
C ASN A 12 -20.40 30.39 -3.88
N ASN A 13 -19.70 30.12 -2.78
CA ASN A 13 -20.07 29.11 -1.78
C ASN A 13 -20.10 27.66 -2.36
N GLU A 14 -19.34 27.40 -3.42
CA GLU A 14 -19.24 26.12 -4.15
C GLU A 14 -18.24 25.16 -3.47
N ILE A 15 -18.35 24.99 -2.15
CA ILE A 15 -17.32 24.31 -1.34
C ILE A 15 -17.15 22.83 -1.71
N GLU A 16 -18.22 22.10 -1.98
CA GLU A 16 -18.15 20.67 -2.32
C GLU A 16 -17.52 20.42 -3.70
N GLU A 17 -17.81 21.27 -4.67
CA GLU A 17 -17.24 21.17 -6.01
C GLU A 17 -15.76 21.54 -6.00
N LEU A 18 -15.39 22.59 -5.25
CA LEU A 18 -14.01 22.94 -4.99
C LEU A 18 -13.26 21.81 -4.29
N ARG A 19 -13.88 21.12 -3.29
CA ARG A 19 -13.29 19.95 -2.64
C ARG A 19 -13.02 18.84 -3.65
N CYS A 20 -13.98 18.52 -4.52
CA CYS A 20 -13.82 17.49 -5.55
C CYS A 20 -12.67 17.81 -6.52
N ILE A 21 -12.55 19.08 -6.94
CA ILE A 21 -11.47 19.53 -7.83
C ILE A 21 -10.11 19.43 -7.14
N LEU A 22 -10.02 19.87 -5.88
CA LEU A 22 -8.80 19.78 -5.08
C LEU A 22 -8.40 18.33 -4.83
N GLU A 23 -9.35 17.44 -4.55
CA GLU A 23 -9.11 16.00 -4.40
C GLU A 23 -8.56 15.39 -5.69
N LYS A 24 -9.13 15.75 -6.85
CA LYS A 24 -8.62 15.35 -8.17
C LYS A 24 -7.23 15.89 -8.45
N GLU A 25 -6.92 17.11 -8.01
CA GLU A 25 -5.60 17.70 -8.17
C GLU A 25 -4.55 17.07 -7.24
N VAL A 26 -4.91 16.79 -5.99
CA VAL A 26 -4.10 16.00 -5.05
C VAL A 26 -3.84 14.61 -5.62
N TYR A 27 -4.87 13.95 -6.18
CA TYR A 27 -4.74 12.68 -6.89
C TYR A 27 -3.75 12.80 -8.06
N LYS A 28 -3.95 13.76 -8.97
CA LYS A 28 -3.09 13.99 -10.15
C LYS A 28 -1.64 14.28 -9.77
N ASN A 29 -1.42 15.03 -8.69
CA ASN A 29 -0.08 15.31 -8.16
C ASN A 29 0.53 14.09 -7.47
N ALA A 30 -0.26 13.26 -6.78
CA ALA A 30 0.19 12.00 -6.21
C ALA A 30 0.52 10.93 -7.27
N MET A 31 0.00 11.08 -8.49
CA MET A 31 0.28 10.23 -9.65
C MET A 31 1.49 10.70 -10.49
N LYS A 32 1.95 11.94 -10.31
CA LYS A 32 2.84 12.60 -11.27
C LYS A 32 4.26 12.02 -11.34
N ASP A 33 4.67 11.27 -10.32
CA ASP A 33 6.02 10.70 -10.19
C ASP A 33 5.95 9.29 -9.58
N LYS A 34 5.23 8.35 -10.21
CA LYS A 34 5.37 6.92 -9.86
C LYS A 34 6.03 6.06 -10.95
N ASP A 35 7.24 6.46 -11.29
CA ASP A 35 8.18 5.75 -12.15
C ASP A 35 9.01 4.74 -11.34
N GLU A 36 9.98 4.08 -11.99
CA GLU A 36 10.93 3.17 -11.33
C GLU A 36 11.62 3.82 -10.11
N LYS A 37 11.96 5.12 -10.19
CA LYS A 37 12.61 5.86 -9.09
C LYS A 37 11.71 5.95 -7.86
N SER A 38 10.42 6.19 -8.05
CA SER A 38 9.44 6.22 -6.97
C SER A 38 9.29 4.86 -6.26
N ARG A 39 9.28 3.77 -7.04
CA ARG A 39 9.12 2.41 -6.54
C ARG A 39 10.38 2.00 -5.80
N TYR A 40 11.55 2.34 -6.32
CA TYR A 40 12.81 2.20 -5.61
C TYR A 40 12.83 2.98 -4.27
N SER A 41 12.30 4.21 -4.24
CA SER A 41 12.14 4.95 -2.98
C SER A 41 11.16 4.26 -2.02
N ALA A 42 10.11 3.63 -2.53
CA ALA A 42 9.18 2.83 -1.73
C ALA A 42 9.86 1.57 -1.16
N MET A 43 10.70 0.89 -1.93
CA MET A 43 11.51 -0.25 -1.49
C MET A 43 12.42 0.15 -0.32
N GLN A 44 13.14 1.28 -0.44
CA GLN A 44 13.95 1.82 0.64
C GLN A 44 13.13 2.18 1.88
N ARG A 45 11.91 2.73 1.67
CA ARG A 45 11.00 3.10 2.75
C ARG A 45 10.40 1.88 3.47
N PHE A 46 10.31 0.73 2.81
CA PHE A 46 9.63 -0.46 3.34
C PHE A 46 10.16 -0.87 4.72
N PHE A 47 11.48 -0.90 4.91
CA PHE A 47 12.09 -1.30 6.19
C PHE A 47 12.36 -0.13 7.15
N ARG A 48 12.03 1.12 6.78
CA ARG A 48 12.40 2.34 7.53
C ARG A 48 12.02 2.31 9.01
N PHE A 49 10.90 1.68 9.34
CA PHE A 49 10.38 1.60 10.71
C PHE A 49 10.41 0.17 11.27
N SER A 50 11.26 -0.72 10.75
CA SER A 50 11.48 -2.05 11.33
C SER A 50 12.04 -1.91 12.75
N LYS A 51 11.46 -2.62 13.71
CA LYS A 51 11.99 -2.65 15.09
C LYS A 51 13.28 -3.49 15.15
N ASN A 52 14.19 -3.11 16.04
CA ASN A 52 15.49 -3.78 16.19
C ASN A 52 15.37 -5.27 16.57
N GLU A 53 14.32 -5.65 17.29
CA GLU A 53 14.10 -7.02 17.77
C GLU A 53 13.48 -7.96 16.72
N ILE A 54 13.14 -7.45 15.53
CA ILE A 54 12.49 -8.26 14.49
C ILE A 54 13.54 -9.12 13.76
N ARG A 55 13.11 -10.30 13.30
CA ARG A 55 13.88 -11.22 12.44
C ARG A 55 14.51 -10.48 11.26
N GLU A 56 15.72 -10.88 10.87
CA GLU A 56 16.48 -10.22 9.82
C GLU A 56 15.75 -10.21 8.46
N CYS A 57 14.93 -11.23 8.17
CA CYS A 57 14.10 -11.29 6.96
C CYS A 57 13.10 -10.13 6.84
N ALA A 58 12.76 -9.46 7.94
CA ALA A 58 11.88 -8.29 7.96
C ALA A 58 12.65 -6.95 8.09
N LYS A 59 13.94 -6.96 7.74
CA LYS A 59 14.81 -5.78 7.65
C LYS A 59 15.47 -5.61 6.28
N LYS A 60 15.51 -6.67 5.47
CA LYS A 60 16.16 -6.70 4.16
C LYS A 60 15.25 -7.41 3.14
N PRO A 61 15.26 -7.00 1.86
CA PRO A 61 14.60 -7.76 0.81
C PRO A 61 15.37 -9.05 0.52
N CYS A 62 14.72 -10.02 -0.13
CA CYS A 62 15.38 -11.21 -0.67
C CYS A 62 15.27 -11.24 -2.18
N LYS A 63 16.37 -11.59 -2.86
CA LYS A 63 16.42 -11.69 -4.32
C LYS A 63 15.95 -13.06 -4.81
N ASP A 64 15.62 -13.11 -6.09
CA ASP A 64 15.47 -14.34 -6.89
C ASP A 64 14.46 -15.35 -6.32
N ILE A 65 13.37 -14.84 -5.72
CA ILE A 65 12.26 -15.66 -5.27
C ILE A 65 11.41 -16.05 -6.49
N GLU A 66 11.49 -17.32 -6.90
CA GLU A 66 10.71 -17.83 -8.03
C GLU A 66 9.23 -18.02 -7.67
N TYR A 67 8.30 -17.39 -8.38
CA TYR A 67 6.87 -17.64 -8.24
C TYR A 67 6.23 -17.75 -9.63
N ASN A 68 5.52 -18.85 -9.88
CA ASN A 68 4.90 -19.16 -11.18
C ASN A 68 5.86 -18.98 -12.38
N GLY A 69 7.10 -19.45 -12.25
CA GLY A 69 8.12 -19.38 -13.31
C GLY A 69 8.72 -17.99 -13.56
N LYS A 70 8.44 -17.01 -12.70
CA LYS A 70 9.06 -15.67 -12.73
C LYS A 70 9.88 -15.43 -11.47
N LEU A 71 11.01 -14.74 -11.61
CA LEU A 71 11.84 -14.33 -10.47
C LEU A 71 11.38 -12.96 -9.94
N TYR A 72 11.24 -12.87 -8.62
CA TYR A 72 10.85 -11.66 -7.92
C TYR A 72 11.85 -11.33 -6.82
N ASN A 73 11.95 -10.04 -6.50
CA ASN A 73 12.51 -9.55 -5.25
C ASN A 73 11.39 -9.44 -4.20
N SER A 74 11.60 -10.06 -3.05
CA SER A 74 10.62 -10.16 -1.97
C SER A 74 10.91 -9.19 -0.83
N PHE A 75 9.86 -8.56 -0.33
CA PHE A 75 9.84 -7.65 0.80
C PHE A 75 8.76 -8.12 1.77
N VAL A 76 9.06 -8.30 3.06
CA VAL A 76 8.08 -8.74 4.07
C VAL A 76 8.37 -8.10 5.42
N ASP A 77 7.34 -7.77 6.19
CA ASP A 77 7.49 -7.23 7.55
C ASP A 77 6.61 -7.91 8.61
N GLY A 78 5.92 -8.99 8.24
CA GLY A 78 4.99 -9.75 9.09
C GLY A 78 3.54 -9.24 9.04
N MET A 79 3.30 -8.02 8.56
CA MET A 79 1.94 -7.45 8.40
C MET A 79 1.59 -7.20 6.93
N CYS A 80 2.59 -7.08 6.07
CA CYS A 80 2.44 -6.98 4.64
C CYS A 80 3.65 -7.58 3.92
N PHE A 81 3.48 -7.83 2.63
CA PHE A 81 4.57 -8.22 1.74
C PHE A 81 4.40 -7.61 0.35
N ALA A 82 5.50 -7.56 -0.40
CA ALA A 82 5.53 -7.26 -1.82
C ALA A 82 6.54 -8.17 -2.54
N LEU A 83 6.16 -8.67 -3.70
CA LEU A 83 7.01 -9.30 -4.72
C LEU A 83 7.05 -8.35 -5.91
N THR A 84 8.24 -7.98 -6.37
CA THR A 84 8.41 -7.10 -7.54
C THR A 84 9.47 -7.66 -8.48
N THR A 85 9.26 -7.54 -9.79
CA THR A 85 10.29 -7.89 -10.79
C THR A 85 11.36 -6.82 -10.92
N GLU A 86 11.17 -5.65 -10.30
CA GLU A 86 12.14 -4.56 -10.38
C GLU A 86 13.39 -4.83 -9.56
N SER A 87 14.50 -4.27 -10.03
CA SER A 87 15.79 -4.33 -9.35
C SER A 87 15.72 -3.63 -7.98
N ILE A 88 16.32 -4.26 -6.97
CA ILE A 88 16.54 -3.62 -5.66
C ILE A 88 17.78 -2.71 -5.63
N GLY A 89 18.38 -2.44 -6.80
CA GLY A 89 19.53 -1.56 -6.96
C GLY A 89 20.71 -1.94 -6.04
N THR A 90 21.10 -1.00 -5.18
CA THR A 90 22.23 -1.16 -4.25
C THR A 90 21.80 -1.60 -2.85
N MET A 91 20.54 -1.97 -2.63
CA MET A 91 20.06 -2.44 -1.33
C MET A 91 20.74 -3.76 -0.96
N GLU A 92 21.11 -3.89 0.31
CA GLU A 92 21.60 -5.15 0.85
C GLU A 92 20.47 -6.19 0.84
N SER A 93 20.71 -7.34 0.22
CA SER A 93 19.75 -8.46 0.23
C SER A 93 20.01 -9.41 1.38
N TYR A 94 18.95 -10.08 1.81
CA TYR A 94 19.03 -11.17 2.76
C TYR A 94 19.89 -12.32 2.23
N ASP A 95 20.72 -12.89 3.10
CA ASP A 95 21.58 -14.03 2.80
C ASP A 95 20.90 -15.35 3.23
N ASN A 96 20.49 -16.14 2.24
CA ASN A 96 19.87 -17.45 2.47
C ASN A 96 20.87 -18.56 2.84
N SER A 97 22.18 -18.29 2.91
CA SER A 97 23.20 -19.31 3.21
C SER A 97 23.08 -19.90 4.62
N LYS A 98 22.52 -19.13 5.56
CA LYS A 98 22.40 -19.52 6.99
C LYS A 98 21.00 -19.94 7.39
N ASN A 99 19.99 -19.24 6.90
CA ASN A 99 18.58 -19.52 7.17
C ASN A 99 17.76 -19.13 5.94
N ASP A 100 16.63 -19.79 5.74
CA ASP A 100 15.74 -19.46 4.64
C ASP A 100 15.00 -18.14 4.89
N TYR A 101 14.90 -17.33 3.84
CA TYR A 101 14.00 -16.17 3.84
C TYR A 101 12.55 -16.61 4.01
N PHE A 102 11.73 -15.71 4.51
CA PHE A 102 10.32 -15.99 4.73
C PHE A 102 9.61 -16.27 3.39
N ASN A 103 9.04 -17.46 3.26
CA ASN A 103 8.39 -17.88 2.03
C ASN A 103 6.96 -17.31 1.92
N VAL A 104 6.83 -16.15 1.26
CA VAL A 104 5.55 -15.47 1.06
C VAL A 104 4.60 -16.21 0.10
N LYS A 105 5.07 -17.20 -0.67
CA LYS A 105 4.24 -17.92 -1.66
C LYS A 105 3.07 -18.64 -1.01
N TYR A 106 3.23 -19.11 0.22
CA TYR A 106 2.15 -19.76 0.98
C TYR A 106 1.01 -18.83 1.37
N PHE A 107 1.18 -17.51 1.22
CA PHE A 107 0.15 -16.50 1.48
C PHE A 107 -0.53 -15.99 0.21
N ILE A 108 -0.07 -16.41 -0.97
CA ILE A 108 -0.61 -15.97 -2.25
C ILE A 108 -1.65 -16.98 -2.72
N ASP A 109 -2.91 -16.58 -2.67
CA ASP A 109 -4.05 -17.37 -3.14
C ASP A 109 -4.98 -16.48 -3.99
N PHE A 110 -4.95 -16.72 -5.30
CA PHE A 110 -5.79 -16.02 -6.28
C PHE A 110 -7.12 -16.72 -6.57
N SER A 111 -7.51 -17.73 -5.77
CA SER A 111 -8.78 -18.45 -5.95
C SER A 111 -10.03 -17.63 -5.54
N GLY A 112 -9.84 -16.48 -4.90
CA GLY A 112 -10.93 -15.57 -4.53
C GLY A 112 -11.54 -14.80 -5.70
N SER A 113 -12.62 -14.07 -5.43
CA SER A 113 -13.18 -13.12 -6.38
C SER A 113 -12.16 -12.04 -6.74
N MET A 114 -11.99 -11.81 -8.05
CA MET A 114 -11.12 -10.78 -8.61
C MET A 114 -11.93 -9.54 -8.97
N GLU A 115 -11.44 -8.37 -8.58
CA GLU A 115 -11.99 -7.07 -8.96
C GLU A 115 -10.86 -6.15 -9.42
N GLU A 116 -11.12 -5.31 -10.41
CA GLU A 116 -10.18 -4.25 -10.81
C GLU A 116 -10.44 -2.99 -10.00
N LEU A 117 -9.41 -2.49 -9.32
CA LEU A 117 -9.54 -1.33 -8.44
C LEU A 117 -8.39 -0.35 -8.67
N ASP A 118 -8.72 0.94 -8.62
CA ASP A 118 -7.74 2.01 -8.61
C ASP A 118 -7.33 2.34 -7.17
N LEU A 119 -6.27 1.69 -6.70
CA LEU A 119 -5.74 1.91 -5.35
C LEU A 119 -5.10 3.29 -5.19
N ASN A 120 -4.78 3.99 -6.28
CA ASN A 120 -4.31 5.37 -6.18
C ASN A 120 -5.44 6.29 -5.72
N SER A 121 -6.69 6.02 -6.13
CA SER A 121 -7.86 6.77 -5.67
C SER A 121 -8.05 6.58 -4.17
N VAL A 122 -7.94 5.35 -3.67
CA VAL A 122 -7.99 5.04 -2.23
C VAL A 122 -6.93 5.81 -1.45
N LEU A 123 -5.67 5.79 -1.91
CA LEU A 123 -4.58 6.51 -1.26
C LEU A 123 -4.77 8.04 -1.34
N ALA A 124 -5.33 8.57 -2.43
CA ALA A 124 -5.59 10.00 -2.57
C ALA A 124 -6.73 10.45 -1.64
N GLN A 125 -7.79 9.66 -1.50
CA GLN A 125 -8.87 9.93 -0.53
C GLN A 125 -8.34 9.93 0.90
N ALA A 126 -7.48 8.97 1.26
CA ALA A 126 -6.84 8.99 2.57
C ALA A 126 -6.02 10.28 2.77
N LYS A 127 -5.23 10.67 1.76
CA LYS A 127 -4.41 11.90 1.80
C LYS A 127 -5.26 13.17 1.88
N SER A 128 -6.40 13.26 1.19
CA SER A 128 -7.30 14.42 1.28
C SER A 128 -7.89 14.56 2.68
N LYS A 129 -8.08 13.44 3.38
CA LYS A 129 -8.49 13.40 4.80
C LYS A 129 -7.34 13.62 5.80
N GLY A 130 -6.12 13.87 5.33
CA GLY A 130 -4.96 14.23 6.17
C GLY A 130 -3.96 13.10 6.43
N TYR A 131 -4.10 11.94 5.76
CA TYR A 131 -3.16 10.83 5.91
C TYR A 131 -1.72 11.23 5.55
N LYS A 132 -0.77 10.80 6.38
CA LYS A 132 0.68 10.88 6.12
C LYS A 132 1.35 9.59 6.55
N PHE A 133 2.27 9.09 5.74
CA PHE A 133 3.06 7.90 6.09
C PHE A 133 4.01 8.20 7.26
N LYS A 134 3.70 7.65 8.44
CA LYS A 134 4.47 7.82 9.69
C LYS A 134 4.43 6.54 10.52
N LYS A 135 5.39 6.40 11.44
CA LYS A 135 5.53 5.21 12.31
C LYS A 135 4.25 4.88 13.10
N SER A 136 3.53 5.89 13.60
CA SER A 136 2.31 5.66 14.40
C SER A 136 1.17 5.03 13.60
N GLU A 137 1.08 5.29 12.28
CA GLU A 137 0.10 4.64 11.41
C GLU A 137 0.42 3.16 11.15
N LEU A 138 1.63 2.68 11.48
CA LEU A 138 2.00 1.27 11.34
C LEU A 138 1.74 0.48 12.64
N TYR A 139 2.05 1.05 13.81
CA TYR A 139 2.12 0.26 15.05
C TYR A 139 1.30 0.77 16.24
N GLU A 140 1.11 2.08 16.34
CA GLU A 140 0.56 2.74 17.54
C GLU A 140 -0.88 3.15 17.25
N ASP A 141 -1.14 4.46 17.20
CA ASP A 141 -2.46 5.06 16.99
C ASP A 141 -2.80 5.16 15.51
N THR A 142 -2.97 4.02 14.83
CA THR A 142 -3.43 4.02 13.45
C THR A 142 -4.82 4.67 13.37
N LEU A 143 -4.95 5.67 12.50
CA LEU A 143 -6.19 6.42 12.31
C LEU A 143 -6.87 6.06 10.99
N TYR A 144 -6.09 5.74 9.95
CA TYR A 144 -6.60 5.58 8.60
C TYR A 144 -6.69 4.11 8.21
N PHE A 145 -7.89 3.67 7.84
CA PHE A 145 -8.18 2.31 7.42
C PHE A 145 -8.92 2.28 6.10
N LEU A 146 -8.64 1.27 5.30
CA LEU A 146 -9.47 0.83 4.19
C LEU A 146 -10.42 -0.24 4.74
N HIS A 147 -11.72 -0.02 4.58
CA HIS A 147 -12.71 -1.08 4.71
C HIS A 147 -12.99 -1.62 3.31
N TYR A 148 -12.77 -2.93 3.14
CA TYR A 148 -13.00 -3.62 1.88
C TYR A 148 -13.66 -4.97 2.17
N LYS A 149 -14.86 -5.17 1.63
CA LYS A 149 -15.73 -6.30 1.96
C LYS A 149 -16.00 -6.38 3.47
N ASN A 150 -15.56 -7.45 4.14
CA ASN A 150 -15.79 -7.69 5.56
C ASN A 150 -14.52 -7.46 6.42
N ASN A 151 -13.52 -6.74 5.91
CA ASN A 151 -12.22 -6.60 6.53
C ASN A 151 -11.73 -5.16 6.54
N TYR A 152 -10.89 -4.85 7.55
CA TYR A 152 -10.19 -3.58 7.67
C TYR A 152 -8.69 -3.78 7.44
N TYR A 153 -8.10 -2.85 6.70
CA TYR A 153 -6.68 -2.83 6.38
C TYR A 153 -6.10 -1.47 6.73
N LYS A 154 -4.91 -1.42 7.32
CA LYS A 154 -4.25 -0.12 7.59
C LYS A 154 -3.84 0.52 6.26
N ILE A 155 -4.22 1.78 6.03
CA ILE A 155 -3.78 2.52 4.85
C ILE A 155 -2.25 2.60 4.79
N ALA A 156 -1.57 2.66 5.93
CA ALA A 156 -0.10 2.66 5.95
C ALA A 156 0.53 1.35 5.50
N LEU A 157 -0.10 0.19 5.74
CA LEU A 157 0.40 -1.08 5.20
C LEU A 157 0.13 -1.16 3.70
N LEU A 158 -1.03 -0.66 3.26
CA LEU A 158 -1.35 -0.53 1.84
C LEU A 158 -0.32 0.35 1.11
N ASP A 159 -0.11 1.59 1.56
CA ASP A 159 0.90 2.50 0.99
C ASP A 159 2.29 1.85 0.99
N LYS A 160 2.68 1.20 2.10
CA LYS A 160 3.98 0.53 2.24
C LYS A 160 4.23 -0.52 1.16
N ALA A 161 3.31 -1.46 0.96
CA ALA A 161 3.53 -2.58 0.03
C ALA A 161 3.11 -2.25 -1.41
N TYR A 162 1.94 -1.64 -1.62
CA TYR A 162 1.46 -1.31 -2.96
C TYR A 162 2.37 -0.31 -3.67
N SER A 163 2.97 0.65 -2.95
CA SER A 163 3.89 1.62 -3.58
C SER A 163 5.13 0.99 -4.22
N ILE A 164 5.51 -0.25 -3.85
CA ILE A 164 6.60 -0.98 -4.50
C ILE A 164 6.20 -1.48 -5.90
N ILE A 165 4.92 -1.83 -6.08
CA ILE A 165 4.42 -2.40 -7.33
C ILE A 165 3.57 -1.40 -8.13
N ASN A 166 3.54 -0.13 -7.74
CA ASN A 166 2.60 0.83 -8.32
C ASN A 166 3.02 1.28 -9.73
N ASP A 167 2.20 0.96 -10.71
CA ASP A 167 2.34 1.31 -12.13
C ASP A 167 1.44 2.47 -12.58
N ASN A 168 0.73 3.11 -11.64
CA ASN A 168 -0.34 4.09 -11.89
C ASN A 168 -1.59 3.55 -12.59
N GLY A 169 -1.64 2.25 -12.86
CA GLY A 169 -2.80 1.59 -13.43
C GLY A 169 -3.81 1.15 -12.37
N LYS A 170 -4.90 0.57 -12.87
CA LYS A 170 -5.74 -0.30 -12.04
C LYS A 170 -4.96 -1.59 -11.76
N CYS A 171 -5.26 -2.21 -10.64
CA CYS A 171 -4.69 -3.50 -10.26
C CYS A 171 -5.79 -4.52 -10.00
N GLU A 172 -5.46 -5.79 -10.21
CA GLU A 172 -6.30 -6.91 -9.82
C GLU A 172 -6.25 -7.07 -8.30
N ILE A 173 -7.41 -7.02 -7.66
CA ILE A 173 -7.58 -7.25 -6.23
C ILE A 173 -8.22 -8.60 -6.00
N TYR A 174 -7.58 -9.43 -5.19
CA TYR A 174 -8.08 -10.72 -4.76
C TYR A 174 -8.31 -10.71 -3.25
N CYS A 175 -9.54 -10.99 -2.84
CA CYS A 175 -9.92 -11.10 -1.43
C CYS A 175 -11.09 -12.08 -1.33
N SER A 176 -10.97 -13.09 -0.48
CA SER A 176 -12.01 -14.11 -0.32
C SER A 176 -13.30 -13.59 0.32
N GLY A 177 -13.29 -12.36 0.86
CA GLY A 177 -14.43 -11.76 1.56
C GLY A 177 -14.73 -12.39 2.93
N ARG A 178 -14.00 -13.44 3.32
CA ARG A 178 -14.08 -14.04 4.65
C ARG A 178 -13.42 -13.12 5.67
N LYS A 179 -13.88 -13.19 6.92
CA LYS A 179 -13.24 -12.47 8.02
C LYS A 179 -11.77 -12.90 8.13
N ASN A 180 -10.89 -11.92 8.33
CA ASN A 180 -9.45 -12.07 8.40
C ASN A 180 -8.80 -12.59 7.09
N SER A 181 -9.34 -12.24 5.93
CA SER A 181 -8.68 -12.52 4.65
C SER A 181 -7.62 -11.48 4.28
N ILE A 182 -6.50 -11.94 3.73
CA ILE A 182 -5.46 -11.08 3.14
C ILE A 182 -6.04 -10.35 1.93
N LEU A 183 -5.70 -9.06 1.79
CA LEU A 183 -5.93 -8.31 0.55
C LEU A 183 -4.73 -8.53 -0.36
N LEU A 184 -4.91 -9.29 -1.43
CA LEU A 184 -3.89 -9.51 -2.45
C LEU A 184 -4.11 -8.55 -3.61
N ILE A 185 -3.01 -7.96 -4.08
CA ILE A 185 -2.98 -6.94 -5.12
C ILE A 185 -1.99 -7.43 -6.17
N LYS A 186 -2.36 -7.41 -7.44
CA LYS A 186 -1.51 -7.89 -8.53
C LYS A 186 -1.59 -6.95 -9.74
N ASN A 187 -0.45 -6.73 -10.36
CA ASN A 187 -0.31 -6.09 -11.67
C ASN A 187 0.94 -6.62 -12.38
N ASP A 188 1.34 -5.97 -13.47
CA ASP A 188 2.48 -6.41 -14.28
C ASP A 188 3.83 -6.27 -13.57
N ILE A 189 3.94 -5.36 -12.59
CA ILE A 189 5.16 -5.14 -11.82
C ILE A 189 5.33 -6.21 -10.74
N GLY A 190 4.22 -6.65 -10.13
CA GLY A 190 4.33 -7.54 -8.99
C GLY A 190 3.05 -7.88 -8.27
N ILE A 191 3.24 -8.40 -7.06
CA ILE A 191 2.19 -8.86 -6.15
C ILE A 191 2.42 -8.22 -4.79
N ALA A 192 1.39 -7.65 -4.17
CA ALA A 192 1.43 -7.18 -2.80
C ALA A 192 0.34 -7.87 -1.97
N GLY A 193 0.60 -8.07 -0.69
CA GLY A 193 -0.36 -8.66 0.25
C GLY A 193 -0.42 -7.87 1.54
N ILE A 194 -1.64 -7.54 1.97
CA ILE A 194 -1.90 -6.78 3.21
C ILE A 194 -2.69 -7.66 4.18
N CYS A 195 -2.15 -7.88 5.38
CA CYS A 195 -2.88 -8.59 6.42
C CYS A 195 -4.03 -7.71 6.94
N PRO A 196 -5.21 -8.31 7.18
CA PRO A 196 -6.33 -7.61 7.79
C PRO A 196 -6.04 -7.38 9.27
N ILE A 197 -6.79 -6.45 9.84
CA ILE A 197 -6.70 -6.12 11.25
C ILE A 197 -8.08 -6.03 11.89
N ILE A 198 -8.11 -6.34 13.18
CA ILE A 198 -9.28 -6.09 14.02
C ILE A 198 -9.07 -4.71 14.63
N ILE A 199 -9.95 -3.76 14.30
CA ILE A 199 -9.95 -2.45 14.93
C ILE A 199 -10.34 -2.62 16.40
N LYS A 200 -9.45 -2.19 17.30
CA LYS A 200 -9.71 -2.15 18.75
C LYS A 200 -10.17 -0.74 19.13
N GLY A 201 -11.07 -0.66 20.09
CA GLY A 201 -11.62 0.61 20.59
C GLY A 201 -12.76 1.15 19.73
N ASP A 202 -13.05 2.44 19.90
CA ASP A 202 -14.15 3.10 19.20
C ASP A 202 -13.82 3.39 17.72
N ILE A 203 -14.57 2.78 16.83
CA ILE A 203 -14.47 2.95 15.37
C ILE A 203 -14.81 4.40 14.97
N ALA A 204 -15.64 5.11 15.74
CA ALA A 204 -16.06 6.48 15.44
C ALA A 204 -14.88 7.48 15.41
N ASN A 205 -13.79 7.18 16.10
CA ASN A 205 -12.58 8.01 16.11
C ASN A 205 -11.59 7.66 14.99
N LYS A 206 -11.96 6.74 14.08
CA LYS A 206 -11.13 6.29 12.98
C LYS A 206 -11.65 6.85 11.65
N ILE A 207 -10.73 7.04 10.70
CA ILE A 207 -11.04 7.48 9.35
C ILE A 207 -11.07 6.24 8.47
N ILE A 208 -12.27 5.88 8.03
CA ILE A 208 -12.51 4.74 7.15
C ILE A 208 -12.68 5.24 5.72
N ILE A 209 -11.93 4.62 4.80
CA ILE A 209 -12.12 4.72 3.36
C ILE A 209 -12.88 3.47 2.94
N GLU A 210 -14.05 3.64 2.37
CA GLU A 210 -14.91 2.54 1.92
C GLU A 210 -14.59 2.18 0.46
N ASN A 211 -14.54 0.88 0.15
CA ASN A 211 -14.47 0.36 -1.22
C ASN A 211 -15.17 -1.00 -1.34
#